data_AF-I3SLB2-F1
#
_entry.id   AF-I3SLB2-F1
#
_cell.length_a   1.000
_cell.length_b   1.000
_cell.length_c   1.000
_cell.angle_alpha   90.00
_cell.angle_beta   90.00
_cell.angle_gamma   90.00
#
_symmetry.space_group_name_H-M   'P 1'
#
loop_
_entity.id
_entity.type
_entity.pdbx_description
1 polymer ?
#
loop_
_entity_poly.entity_id
_entity_poly.type
_entity_poly.pdbx_seq_one_letter_code
_entity_poly.pdbx_strand_id
1 'polypeptide(L)'
;MISGIVPVGICELPNLVNFTFSYNFFCEEEGICENLTSKKIAFDDRRNCLPEKALQRSEKECSAKLEHPVDCFELCCVEGGLGNNVSAGFMAIPPSATASAAMPLSAAPLVAPSHP
;
A
#
# COMPACT_ATOMS: atom_id res chain seq x y z
N MET A 1 -5.58 8.21 -8.96
CA MET A 1 -5.83 6.78 -8.63
C MET A 1 -5.63 6.61 -7.15
N ILE A 2 -6.47 5.79 -6.53
CA ILE A 2 -6.54 5.61 -5.07
C ILE A 2 -5.62 4.43 -4.69
N SER A 3 -5.03 4.48 -3.51
CA SER A 3 -4.20 3.41 -2.93
C SER A 3 -4.58 3.19 -1.46
N GLY A 4 -4.23 2.02 -0.93
CA GLY A 4 -4.49 1.65 0.46
C GLY A 4 -5.38 0.41 0.56
N ILE A 5 -6.21 0.37 1.61
CA ILE A 5 -7.08 -0.75 1.95
C ILE A 5 -8.53 -0.38 1.64
N VAL A 6 -9.30 -1.33 1.11
CA VAL A 6 -10.75 -1.17 0.99
C VAL A 6 -11.39 -1.36 2.37
N PRO A 7 -12.03 -0.33 2.97
CA PRO A 7 -12.53 -0.42 4.34
C PRO A 7 -13.79 -1.28 4.41
N VAL A 8 -13.87 -2.12 5.46
CA VAL A 8 -15.00 -3.04 5.69
C VAL A 8 -16.38 -2.37 5.65
N GLY A 9 -16.47 -1.13 6.16
CA GLY A 9 -17.72 -0.38 6.25
C GLY A 9 -18.38 -0.12 4.89
N ILE A 10 -17.62 -0.10 3.79
CA ILE A 10 -18.17 0.00 2.44
C ILE A 10 -18.99 -1.26 2.11
N CYS A 11 -18.44 -2.44 2.38
CA CYS A 11 -19.06 -3.72 2.06
C CYS A 11 -20.21 -4.10 3.01
N GLU A 12 -20.39 -3.34 4.09
CA GLU A 12 -21.50 -3.45 5.05
C GLU A 12 -22.67 -2.50 4.74
N LEU A 13 -22.53 -1.61 3.75
CA LEU A 13 -23.60 -0.70 3.36
C LEU A 13 -24.87 -1.49 2.99
N PRO A 14 -26.01 -1.25 3.67
CA PRO A 14 -27.18 -2.13 3.60
C PRO A 14 -27.87 -2.14 2.25
N ASN A 15 -27.67 -1.09 1.45
CA ASN A 15 -28.27 -0.90 0.13
C ASN A 15 -27.24 -0.96 -1.00
N LEU A 16 -26.04 -1.49 -0.74
CA LEU A 16 -25.00 -1.60 -1.77
C LEU A 16 -25.38 -2.70 -2.77
N VAL A 17 -25.53 -2.30 -4.03
CA VAL A 17 -25.88 -3.22 -5.13
C VAL A 17 -24.68 -3.44 -6.06
N ASN A 18 -23.86 -2.40 -6.25
CA ASN A 18 -22.68 -2.46 -7.10
C ASN A 18 -21.51 -1.71 -6.43
N PHE A 19 -20.36 -2.36 -6.38
CA PHE A 19 -19.12 -1.78 -5.90
C PHE A 19 -17.99 -2.01 -6.91
N THR A 20 -17.77 -1.01 -7.76
CA THR A 20 -16.69 -1.02 -8.75
C THR A 20 -15.52 -0.19 -8.23
N PHE A 21 -14.38 -0.83 -8.01
CA PHE A 21 -13.16 -0.17 -7.53
C PHE A 21 -11.94 -0.54 -8.39
N SER A 22 -12.19 -0.98 -9.62
CA SER A 22 -11.18 -1.33 -10.61
C SER A 22 -10.30 -0.14 -11.03
N TYR A 23 -9.14 -0.45 -11.59
CA TYR A 23 -8.15 0.53 -12.08
C TYR A 23 -7.52 1.43 -11.01
N ASN A 24 -7.50 1.00 -9.74
CA ASN A 24 -6.81 1.68 -8.64
C ASN A 24 -5.51 0.94 -8.24
N PHE A 25 -5.02 1.18 -7.02
CA PHE A 25 -3.84 0.52 -6.43
C PHE A 25 -4.14 0.05 -5.01
N PHE A 26 -5.34 -0.47 -4.75
CA PHE A 26 -5.65 -1.11 -3.47
C PHE A 26 -4.83 -2.38 -3.31
N CYS A 27 -4.27 -2.60 -2.11
CA CYS A 27 -3.39 -3.73 -1.80
C CYS A 27 -4.05 -4.79 -0.93
N GLU A 28 -5.19 -4.48 -0.33
CA GLU A 28 -5.90 -5.36 0.59
C GLU A 28 -7.40 -5.04 0.61
N GLU A 29 -8.20 -6.06 0.92
CA GLU A 29 -9.62 -5.98 1.21
C GLU A 29 -9.86 -6.51 2.62
N GLU A 30 -10.61 -5.76 3.45
CA GLU A 30 -10.89 -6.23 4.81
C GLU A 30 -12.13 -7.14 4.87
N GLY A 31 -11.95 -8.34 5.42
CA GLY A 31 -13.01 -9.21 5.91
C GLY A 31 -14.13 -9.46 4.89
N ILE A 32 -15.31 -8.88 5.13
CA ILE A 32 -16.51 -9.18 4.34
C ILE A 32 -16.43 -8.69 2.88
N CYS A 33 -15.50 -7.80 2.57
CA CYS A 33 -15.22 -7.35 1.21
C CYS A 33 -14.65 -8.47 0.33
N GLU A 34 -13.99 -9.48 0.89
CA GLU A 34 -13.47 -10.61 0.10
C GLU A 34 -14.60 -11.48 -0.48
N ASN A 35 -15.82 -11.39 0.08
CA ASN A 35 -16.93 -12.29 -0.25
C ASN A 35 -18.20 -11.55 -0.73
N LEU A 36 -18.01 -10.52 -1.56
CA LEU A 36 -19.10 -9.73 -2.16
C LEU A 36 -20.06 -10.58 -3.01
N THR A 37 -19.56 -11.65 -3.64
CA THR A 37 -20.38 -12.60 -4.40
C THR A 37 -21.45 -13.23 -3.53
N SER A 38 -21.13 -13.68 -2.30
CA SER A 38 -22.12 -14.26 -1.38
C SER A 38 -23.18 -13.25 -0.93
N LYS A 39 -22.88 -11.95 -0.96
CA LYS A 39 -23.83 -10.86 -0.67
C LYS A 39 -24.68 -10.45 -1.88
N LYS A 40 -24.52 -11.09 -3.05
CA LYS A 40 -25.16 -10.69 -4.32
C LYS A 40 -24.85 -9.26 -4.74
N ILE A 41 -23.67 -8.77 -4.34
CA ILE A 41 -23.18 -7.44 -4.75
C ILE A 41 -22.38 -7.63 -6.03
N ALA A 42 -22.72 -6.88 -7.06
CA ALA A 42 -21.89 -6.84 -8.27
C ALA A 42 -20.61 -6.05 -7.98
N PHE A 43 -19.45 -6.54 -8.40
CA PHE A 43 -18.19 -5.83 -8.18
C PHE A 43 -17.21 -5.97 -9.35
N ASP A 44 -16.29 -5.04 -9.45
CA ASP A 44 -15.14 -5.08 -10.37
C ASP A 44 -13.91 -4.58 -9.61
N ASP A 45 -13.00 -5.51 -9.33
CA ASP A 45 -11.76 -5.35 -8.55
C ASP A 45 -10.51 -5.37 -9.44
N ARG A 46 -10.68 -5.44 -10.77
CA ARG A 46 -9.58 -5.61 -11.72
C ARG A 46 -8.62 -4.43 -11.70
N ARG A 47 -7.37 -4.67 -12.12
CA ARG A 47 -6.35 -3.63 -12.26
C ARG A 47 -6.12 -2.85 -10.95
N ASN A 48 -6.10 -3.57 -9.83
CA ASN A 48 -5.59 -3.14 -8.52
C ASN A 48 -4.27 -3.84 -8.19
N CYS A 49 -3.84 -3.77 -6.93
CA CYS A 49 -2.65 -4.43 -6.39
C CYS A 49 -3.02 -5.50 -5.37
N LEU A 50 -4.17 -6.17 -5.55
CA LEU A 50 -4.66 -7.19 -4.63
C LEU A 50 -3.92 -8.52 -4.85
N PRO A 51 -3.25 -9.08 -3.83
CA PRO A 51 -2.65 -10.41 -3.93
C PRO A 51 -3.71 -11.47 -4.27
N GLU A 52 -3.31 -12.50 -5.02
CA GLU A 52 -4.13 -13.70 -5.29
C GLU A 52 -5.42 -13.49 -6.12
N LYS A 53 -5.79 -12.24 -6.43
CA LYS A 53 -6.91 -11.92 -7.32
C LYS A 53 -6.50 -11.98 -8.79
N ALA A 54 -7.47 -12.26 -9.65
CA ALA A 54 -7.26 -12.28 -11.10
C ALA A 54 -7.19 -10.86 -11.68
N LEU A 55 -6.55 -10.72 -12.86
CA LEU A 55 -6.58 -9.49 -13.69
C LEU A 55 -6.05 -8.23 -12.98
N GLN A 56 -5.08 -8.41 -12.08
CA GLN A 56 -4.47 -7.32 -11.31
C GLN A 56 -3.38 -6.59 -12.12
N ARG A 57 -2.87 -5.50 -11.56
CA ARG A 57 -1.71 -4.77 -12.12
C ARG A 57 -0.46 -5.63 -12.00
N SER A 58 0.54 -5.28 -12.80
CA SER A 58 1.86 -5.88 -12.65
C SER A 58 2.49 -5.43 -11.32
N GLU A 59 3.36 -6.27 -10.76
CA GLU A 59 4.15 -5.95 -9.58
C GLU A 59 4.92 -4.63 -9.77
N LYS A 60 5.50 -4.42 -10.97
CA LYS A 60 6.19 -3.18 -11.32
C LYS A 60 5.31 -1.93 -11.19
N GLU A 61 4.05 -2.00 -11.64
CA GLU A 61 3.11 -0.87 -11.49
C GLU A 61 2.76 -0.62 -10.01
N CYS A 62 2.60 -1.68 -9.22
CA CYS A 62 2.26 -1.58 -7.81
C CYS A 62 3.42 -1.03 -6.97
N SER A 63 4.63 -1.55 -7.15
CA SER A 63 5.83 -1.09 -6.42
C SER A 63 6.14 0.37 -6.70
N ALA A 64 6.03 0.81 -7.96
CA ALA A 64 6.23 2.21 -8.31
C ALA A 64 5.27 3.16 -7.57
N LYS A 65 4.05 2.69 -7.25
CA LYS A 65 3.08 3.46 -6.48
C LYS A 65 3.41 3.51 -4.98
N LEU A 66 3.94 2.42 -4.43
CA LEU A 66 4.38 2.35 -3.03
C LEU A 66 5.59 3.25 -2.75
N GLU A 67 6.48 3.41 -3.73
CA GLU A 67 7.63 4.33 -3.64
C GLU A 67 7.22 5.82 -3.58
N HIS A 68 6.02 6.14 -4.04
CA HIS A 68 5.50 7.52 -4.12
C HIS A 68 4.11 7.62 -3.47
N PRO A 69 4.02 7.45 -2.13
CA PRO A 69 2.77 7.59 -1.41
C PRO A 69 2.27 9.04 -1.47
N VAL A 70 0.96 9.21 -1.42
CA VAL A 70 0.34 10.54 -1.30
C VAL A 70 0.01 10.77 0.15
N ASP A 71 0.54 11.85 0.73
CA ASP A 71 0.11 12.33 2.03
C ASP A 71 -1.02 13.34 1.86
N CYS A 72 -2.23 12.94 2.23
CA CYS A 72 -3.42 13.79 2.15
C CYS A 72 -3.47 14.89 3.21
N PHE A 73 -2.64 14.83 4.25
CA PHE A 73 -2.52 15.90 5.25
C PHE A 73 -1.58 17.00 4.77
N GLU A 74 -0.56 16.66 3.98
CA GLU A 74 0.34 17.65 3.37
C GLU A 74 -0.23 18.25 2.08
N LEU A 75 -1.00 17.47 1.31
CA LEU A 75 -1.79 17.98 0.19
C LEU A 75 -3.12 18.56 0.68
N CYS A 76 -3.11 19.81 1.14
CA CYS A 76 -4.34 20.56 1.36
C CYS A 76 -5.09 20.77 0.03
N CYS A 77 -6.19 20.03 -0.18
CA CYS A 77 -7.16 20.30 -1.22
C CYS A 77 -7.97 21.54 -0.82
N VAL A 78 -7.76 22.68 -1.47
CA VAL A 78 -8.61 23.86 -1.27
C VAL A 78 -9.98 23.55 -1.89
N GLU A 79 -10.95 23.26 -1.04
CA GLU A 79 -12.33 23.07 -1.43
C GLU A 79 -12.93 24.44 -1.81
N GLY A 80 -13.29 24.60 -3.08
CA GLY A 80 -13.87 25.84 -3.61
C GLY A 80 -12.81 26.78 -4.20
N GLY A 81 -12.84 26.93 -5.52
CA GLY A 81 -11.88 27.75 -6.25
C GLY A 81 -11.89 29.22 -5.83
N LEU A 82 -10.90 29.63 -5.04
CA LEU A 82 -10.16 30.89 -5.15
C LEU A 82 -9.03 30.87 -4.10
N GLY A 83 -7.75 30.78 -4.48
CA GLY A 83 -6.70 30.89 -3.46
C GLY A 83 -5.29 30.46 -3.83
N ASN A 84 -4.68 31.21 -4.75
CA ASN A 84 -3.29 31.67 -4.71
C ASN A 84 -2.18 30.67 -4.31
N ASN A 85 -1.44 30.24 -5.32
CA ASN A 85 0.01 29.98 -5.34
C ASN A 85 0.70 29.82 -3.97
N VAL A 86 0.39 28.74 -3.26
CA VAL A 86 1.28 28.24 -2.21
C VAL A 86 2.37 27.46 -2.91
N SER A 87 3.53 28.12 -3.00
CA SER A 87 4.77 27.46 -3.34
C SER A 87 4.90 26.27 -2.39
N ALA A 88 4.71 25.06 -2.90
CA ALA A 88 5.04 23.83 -2.19
C ALA A 88 6.56 23.84 -2.03
N GLY A 89 7.00 24.56 -1.00
CA GLY A 89 8.39 24.71 -0.61
C GLY A 89 8.91 23.33 -0.28
N PHE A 90 9.76 22.85 -1.19
CA PHE A 90 10.61 21.69 -1.05
C PHE A 90 11.32 21.72 0.32
N MET A 91 10.80 21.01 1.31
CA MET A 91 11.61 20.61 2.46
C MET A 91 12.04 19.17 2.19
N ALA A 92 13.03 19.02 1.32
CA ALA A 92 13.82 17.79 1.28
C ALA A 92 14.44 17.63 2.67
N ILE A 93 13.90 16.72 3.47
CA ILE A 93 14.58 16.22 4.66
C ILE A 93 15.75 15.38 4.13
N PRO A 94 17.03 15.76 4.36
CA PRO A 94 18.14 14.89 4.02
C PRO A 94 18.03 13.61 4.87
N PRO A 95 18.30 12.41 4.32
CA PRO A 95 18.41 11.22 5.15
C PRO A 95 19.55 11.46 6.14
N SER A 96 19.18 11.56 7.43
CA SER A 96 20.14 11.62 8.52
C SER A 96 21.04 10.39 8.43
N ALA A 97 22.35 10.65 8.33
CA ALA A 97 23.39 9.63 8.39
C ALA A 97 23.25 8.86 9.71
N THR A 98 22.66 7.68 9.67
CA THR A 98 22.84 6.68 10.72
C THR A 98 24.03 5.83 10.31
N ALA A 99 25.19 6.24 10.81
CA ALA A 99 26.33 5.35 10.93
C ALA A 99 25.89 4.15 11.78
N SER A 100 25.84 2.96 11.18
CA SER A 100 25.84 1.73 11.95
C SER A 100 27.15 1.01 11.67
N ALA A 101 27.93 0.93 12.75
CA ALA A 101 29.30 0.52 12.78
C ALA A 101 29.50 -0.89 12.21
N ALA A 102 30.60 -1.04 11.47
CA ALA A 102 31.19 -2.34 11.19
C ALA A 102 31.43 -3.07 12.52
N MET A 103 30.85 -4.26 12.67
CA MET A 103 31.33 -5.22 13.67
C MET A 103 32.28 -6.21 13.02
N PRO A 104 33.38 -6.58 13.69
CA PRO A 104 34.50 -7.26 13.08
C PRO A 104 34.22 -8.76 12.88
N LEU A 105 34.76 -9.26 11.78
CA LEU A 105 34.94 -10.67 11.48
C LEU A 105 35.80 -11.30 12.59
N SER A 106 35.24 -12.20 13.40
CA SER A 106 36.02 -13.03 14.31
C SER A 106 35.71 -14.49 14.02
N ALA A 107 36.52 -15.07 13.14
CA ALA A 107 36.50 -16.49 12.81
C ALA A 107 37.76 -17.15 13.38
N ALA A 108 37.57 -18.19 14.21
CA ALA A 108 38.40 -19.41 14.41
C ALA A 108 38.30 -19.93 15.87
N PRO A 109 38.65 -21.21 16.17
CA PRO A 109 38.79 -22.40 15.32
C PRO A 109 38.01 -23.66 15.82
N LEU A 110 38.03 -24.69 14.98
CA LEU A 110 37.55 -26.07 15.18
C LEU A 110 37.97 -26.73 16.50
N VAL A 111 37.06 -27.49 17.14
CA VAL A 111 37.37 -28.75 17.85
C VAL A 111 36.15 -29.68 17.80
N ALA A 112 36.31 -30.86 17.17
CA ALA A 112 35.44 -32.02 17.35
C ALA A 112 35.91 -32.82 18.57
N PRO A 113 35.02 -33.56 19.26
CA PRO A 113 35.44 -34.89 19.68
C PRO A 113 34.44 -36.00 19.39
N SER A 114 35.07 -37.15 19.23
CA SER A 114 34.63 -38.53 19.03
C SER A 114 33.63 -39.10 20.05
N HIS A 115 32.77 -39.99 19.53
CA HIS A 115 32.31 -41.31 20.01
C HIS A 115 32.48 -41.72 21.50
N PRO A 116 31.59 -42.58 22.01
CA PRO A 116 31.70 -44.03 21.78
C PRO A 116 30.71 -44.60 20.76
#